data_AF-A0A374WQ60-F1
#
_entry.id   AF-A0A374WQ60-F1
#
_cell.length_a   1.000
_cell.length_b   1.000
_cell.length_c   1.000
_cell.angle_alpha   90.00
_cell.angle_beta   90.00
_cell.angle_gamma   90.00
#
_symmetry.space_group_name_H-M   'P 1'
#
loop_
_entity.id
_entity.type
_entity.pdbx_description
1 polymer ?
#
loop_
_entity_poly.entity_id
_entity_poly.type
_entity_poly.pdbx_seq_one_letter_code
_entity_poly.pdbx_strand_id
1 'polypeptide(L)'
;MKEDFVTLETAYLLKEKGMYIDIRFPTKYIAQKWLRETKNLHVEISYMYGNYWIYDILTIPKHDMVGLSDRPLIHYITYEEALEAGIQEALKLVKE
;
A
#
# COMPACT_ATOMS: atom_id res chain seq x y z
N MET A 1 -5.52 -19.31 -7.29
CA MET A 1 -5.58 -17.97 -6.66
C MET A 1 -5.32 -16.97 -7.76
N LYS A 2 -6.27 -16.08 -8.08
CA LYS A 2 -6.05 -15.04 -9.08
C LYS A 2 -5.37 -13.90 -8.36
N GLU A 3 -4.12 -13.59 -8.73
CA GLU A 3 -3.45 -12.43 -8.16
C GLU A 3 -4.06 -11.16 -8.73
N ASP A 4 -4.37 -10.22 -7.85
CA ASP A 4 -4.83 -8.90 -8.24
C ASP A 4 -3.66 -7.96 -8.47
N PHE A 5 -3.75 -7.26 -9.59
CA PHE A 5 -2.79 -6.25 -9.96
C PHE A 5 -3.09 -4.92 -9.28
N VAL A 6 -2.05 -4.09 -9.15
CA VAL A 6 -2.24 -2.68 -8.79
C VAL A 6 -2.96 -1.93 -9.90
N THR A 7 -3.50 -0.75 -9.64
CA THR A 7 -4.04 0.10 -10.73
C THR A 7 -2.93 0.64 -11.64
N LEU A 8 -3.29 1.13 -12.82
CA LEU A 8 -2.33 1.72 -13.77
C LEU A 8 -1.61 2.93 -13.20
N GLU A 9 -2.35 3.77 -12.46
CA GLU A 9 -1.78 4.91 -11.74
C GLU A 9 -0.72 4.45 -10.73
N THR A 10 -1.06 3.47 -9.90
CA THR A 10 -0.12 2.90 -8.93
C THR A 10 1.10 2.27 -9.60
N ALA A 11 0.93 1.61 -10.75
CA ALA A 11 2.05 1.05 -11.50
C ALA A 11 3.02 2.15 -11.98
N TYR A 12 2.51 3.29 -12.45
CA TYR A 12 3.35 4.44 -12.82
C TYR A 12 4.06 5.03 -11.60
N LEU A 13 3.34 5.21 -10.49
CA LEU A 13 3.91 5.75 -9.26
C LEU A 13 5.01 4.84 -8.68
N LEU A 14 4.82 3.52 -8.72
CA LEU A 14 5.86 2.56 -8.31
C LEU A 14 7.13 2.74 -9.14
N LYS A 15 7.00 2.85 -10.47
CA LYS A 15 8.13 3.08 -11.37
C LYS A 15 8.83 4.40 -11.06
N GLU A 16 8.06 5.48 -10.86
CA GLU A 16 8.58 6.80 -10.48
C GLU A 16 9.37 6.75 -9.16
N LYS A 17 8.88 5.99 -8.16
CA LYS A 17 9.52 5.82 -6.85
C LYS A 17 10.69 4.83 -6.83
N GLY A 18 11.14 4.38 -8.01
CA GLY A 18 12.33 3.55 -8.18
C GLY A 18 12.08 2.05 -8.04
N MET A 19 10.86 1.56 -8.26
CA MET A 19 10.59 0.13 -8.36
C MET A 19 10.97 -0.37 -9.76
N TYR A 20 12.17 -0.93 -9.90
CA TYR A 20 12.74 -1.39 -11.18
C TYR A 20 12.47 -2.88 -11.44
N ILE A 21 11.20 -3.26 -11.56
CA ILE A 21 10.86 -4.62 -11.98
C ILE A 21 10.60 -4.65 -13.49
N ASP A 22 11.06 -5.69 -14.20
CA ASP A 22 10.77 -5.89 -15.63
C ASP A 22 9.28 -6.18 -15.92
N ILE A 23 8.45 -6.25 -14.88
CA ILE A 23 7.01 -6.43 -14.97
C ILE A 23 6.34 -5.06 -15.12
N ARG A 24 5.65 -4.85 -16.24
CA ARG A 24 4.92 -3.61 -16.53
C ARG A 24 3.78 -3.30 -15.55
N PHE A 25 3.28 -4.32 -14.86
CA PHE A 25 2.11 -4.23 -14.00
C PHE A 25 2.29 -5.15 -12.78
N PRO A 26 2.89 -4.67 -11.67
CA PRO A 26 3.10 -5.50 -10.49
C PRO A 26 1.79 -5.97 -9.90
N THR A 27 1.81 -7.16 -9.28
CA THR A 27 0.70 -7.57 -8.41
C THR A 27 0.76 -6.78 -7.11
N LYS A 28 -0.38 -6.61 -6.44
CA LYS A 28 -0.43 -5.90 -5.14
C LYS A 28 0.57 -6.51 -4.14
N TYR A 29 0.76 -7.83 -4.20
CA TYR A 29 1.78 -8.54 -3.42
C TYR A 29 3.20 -8.07 -3.72
N ILE A 30 3.59 -7.96 -5.00
CA ILE A 30 4.94 -7.50 -5.38
C ILE A 30 5.16 -6.06 -4.91
N ALA A 31 4.17 -5.18 -5.06
CA ALA A 31 4.23 -3.80 -4.59
C ALA A 31 4.40 -3.73 -3.06
N GLN A 32 3.61 -4.47 -2.29
CA GLN A 32 3.77 -4.54 -0.83
C GLN A 32 5.12 -5.10 -0.41
N LYS A 33 5.62 -6.13 -1.10
CA LYS A 33 6.92 -6.73 -0.80
C LYS A 33 8.04 -5.71 -0.98
N TRP A 34 8.02 -4.96 -2.09
CA TRP A 34 8.98 -3.90 -2.33
C TRP A 34 8.90 -2.78 -1.27
N LEU A 35 7.70 -2.35 -0.89
CA LEU A 35 7.52 -1.37 0.20
C LEU A 35 8.16 -1.86 1.51
N ARG A 36 7.94 -3.13 1.90
CA ARG A 36 8.49 -3.68 3.14
C ARG A 36 10.01 -3.85 3.08
N GLU A 37 10.51 -4.47 2.02
CA GLU A 37 11.91 -4.93 1.96
C GLU A 37 12.87 -3.83 1.49
N THR A 38 12.39 -2.86 0.72
CA THR A 38 13.24 -1.79 0.15
C THR A 38 12.96 -0.44 0.77
N LYS A 39 11.72 -0.16 1.18
CA LYS A 39 11.32 1.16 1.71
C LYS A 39 11.00 1.16 3.21
N ASN A 40 11.06 0.00 3.87
CA ASN A 40 10.76 -0.16 5.28
C ASN A 40 9.36 0.35 5.67
N LEU A 41 8.39 0.21 4.76
CA LEU A 41 6.99 0.58 4.97
C LEU A 41 6.11 -0.67 4.88
N HIS A 42 5.30 -0.90 5.91
CA HIS A 42 4.32 -1.96 5.96
C HIS A 42 2.92 -1.38 5.80
N VAL A 43 2.20 -1.82 4.76
CA VAL A 43 0.76 -1.57 4.64
C VAL A 43 0.04 -2.72 5.34
N GLU A 44 -0.61 -2.40 6.46
CA GLU A 44 -1.46 -3.31 7.23
C GLU A 44 -2.92 -3.09 6.86
N ILE A 45 -3.70 -4.16 6.76
CA ILE A 45 -5.13 -4.10 6.46
C ILE A 45 -5.90 -4.73 7.61
N SER A 46 -6.87 -3.98 8.14
CA SER A 46 -7.66 -4.37 9.30
C SER A 46 -9.13 -4.48 8.94
N TYR A 47 -9.75 -5.62 9.28
CA TYR A 47 -11.19 -5.80 9.20
C TYR A 47 -11.87 -5.24 10.45
N MET A 48 -12.87 -4.38 10.25
CA MET A 48 -13.48 -3.62 11.32
C MET A 48 -14.94 -4.02 11.56
N TYR A 49 -15.40 -3.81 12.80
CA TYR A 49 -16.82 -3.94 13.14
C TYR A 49 -17.66 -3.00 12.28
N GLY A 50 -18.73 -3.52 11.66
CA GLY A 50 -19.51 -2.78 10.65
C GLY A 50 -19.25 -3.22 9.21
N ASN A 51 -18.49 -4.31 9.01
CA ASN A 51 -18.23 -4.94 7.72
C ASN A 51 -17.52 -4.00 6.73
N TYR A 52 -16.43 -3.41 7.18
CA TYR A 52 -15.55 -2.58 6.35
C TYR A 52 -14.08 -2.83 6.68
N TRP A 53 -13.21 -2.32 5.82
CA TRP A 53 -11.77 -2.44 5.93
C TRP A 53 -11.15 -1.06 6.08
N ILE A 54 -10.02 -1.01 6.78
CA ILE A 54 -9.13 0.15 6.85
C ILE A 54 -7.70 -0.31 6.56
N TYR A 55 -6.82 0.64 6.26
CA TYR A 55 -5.40 0.37 6.17
C TYR A 55 -4.61 1.31 7.07
N ASP A 56 -3.51 0.80 7.61
CA ASP A 56 -2.50 1.60 8.30
C ASP A 56 -1.14 1.43 7.62
N ILE A 57 -0.25 2.41 7.80
CA ILE A 57 1.12 2.37 7.30
C ILE A 57 2.05 2.45 8.50
N LEU A 58 2.86 1.41 8.65
CA LEU A 58 3.74 1.22 9.79
C LEU A 58 5.19 1.18 9.32
N THR A 59 6.10 1.82 10.05
CA THR A 59 7.53 1.74 9.76
C THR A 59 8.10 0.40 10.21
N ILE A 60 9.04 -0.15 9.44
CA ILE A 60 9.84 -1.31 9.82
C ILE A 60 11.23 -0.82 10.26
N PRO A 61 11.81 -1.32 11.37
CA PRO A 61 11.26 -2.30 12.32
C PRO A 61 10.51 -1.66 13.49
N LYS A 62 10.36 -0.34 13.54
CA LYS A 62 9.92 0.38 14.75
C LYS A 62 8.42 0.27 15.05
N HIS A 63 7.62 -0.09 14.05
CA HIS A 63 6.15 -0.14 14.16
C HIS A 63 5.53 1.23 14.49
N ASP A 64 6.13 2.31 13.98
CA ASP A 64 5.56 3.65 14.12
C ASP A 64 4.50 3.85 13.01
N MET A 65 3.30 4.29 13.39
CA MET A 65 2.26 4.66 12.43
C MET A 65 2.58 6.00 11.74
N VAL A 66 2.55 6.05 10.41
CA VAL A 66 2.96 7.20 9.60
C VAL A 66 1.97 7.54 8.49
N GLY A 67 1.86 8.83 8.14
CA GLY A 67 1.08 9.29 6.98
C GLY A 67 -0.44 9.32 7.17
N LEU A 68 -0.94 9.09 8.39
CA LEU A 68 -2.38 8.96 8.67
C LEU A 68 -2.94 10.05 9.61
N SER A 69 -2.11 10.97 10.08
CA SER A 69 -2.46 11.92 11.14
C SER A 69 -3.56 12.91 10.74
N ASP A 70 -3.63 13.29 9.46
CA ASP A 70 -4.50 14.38 8.97
C ASP A 70 -5.63 13.89 8.05
N ARG A 71 -5.83 12.58 7.91
CA ARG A 71 -6.82 12.03 6.96
C ARG A 71 -8.14 11.68 7.65
N PRO A 72 -9.28 11.83 6.96
CA PRO A 72 -10.52 11.26 7.44
C PRO A 72 -10.41 9.73 7.51
N LEU A 73 -11.12 9.11 8.46
CA LEU A 73 -11.25 7.66 8.52
C LEU A 73 -12.11 7.20 7.33
N ILE A 74 -11.47 6.57 6.34
CA ILE A 74 -12.16 6.04 5.15
C ILE A 74 -12.46 4.55 5.37
N HIS A 75 -13.70 4.16 5.10
CA HIS A 75 -14.17 2.78 5.18
C HIS A 75 -14.20 2.17 3.77
N TYR A 76 -13.45 1.09 3.57
CA TYR A 76 -13.41 0.36 2.32
C TYR A 76 -14.35 -0.85 2.37
N ILE A 77 -14.98 -1.17 1.25
CA ILE A 77 -15.94 -2.29 1.18
C ILE A 77 -15.19 -3.61 1.04
N THR A 78 -14.07 -3.60 0.32
CA THR A 78 -13.25 -4.79 0.07
C THR A 78 -11.84 -4.65 0.63
N TYR A 79 -11.20 -5.81 0.89
CA TYR A 79 -9.80 -5.87 1.28
C TYR A 79 -8.90 -5.29 0.18
N GLU A 80 -9.22 -5.61 -1.09
CA GLU A 80 -8.44 -5.22 -2.26
C GLU A 80 -8.43 -3.71 -2.49
N GLU A 81 -9.55 -3.01 -2.21
CA GLU A 81 -9.65 -1.55 -2.26
C GLU A 81 -8.84 -0.90 -1.14
N ALA A 82 -8.96 -1.40 0.10
CA ALA A 82 -8.17 -0.91 1.22
C ALA A 82 -6.67 -1.08 0.94
N LEU A 83 -6.30 -2.23 0.36
CA LEU A 83 -4.92 -2.54 0.02
C LEU A 83 -4.37 -1.64 -1.09
N GLU A 84 -5.15 -1.40 -2.15
CA GLU A 84 -4.76 -0.49 -3.22
C GLU A 84 -4.52 0.93 -2.67
N ALA A 85 -5.45 1.44 -1.87
CA ALA A 85 -5.34 2.75 -1.25
C ALA A 85 -4.13 2.85 -0.30
N GLY A 86 -3.88 1.80 0.49
CA GLY A 86 -2.72 1.74 1.37
C GLY A 86 -1.39 1.73 0.63
N ILE A 87 -1.30 1.02 -0.50
CA ILE A 87 -0.11 1.06 -1.37
C ILE A 87 0.09 2.48 -1.93
N GLN A 88 -0.96 3.12 -2.43
CA GLN A 88 -0.89 4.48 -2.98
C GLN A 88 -0.40 5.50 -1.94
N GLU A 89 -0.96 5.47 -0.73
CA GLU A 89 -0.51 6.38 0.33
C GLU A 89 0.93 6.10 0.76
N ALA A 90 1.31 4.83 0.91
CA ALA A 90 2.68 4.48 1.27
C ALA A 90 3.70 5.01 0.24
N LEU A 91 3.34 5.02 -1.04
CA LEU A 91 4.20 5.56 -2.09
C LEU A 91 4.41 7.07 -1.99
N LYS A 92 3.44 7.83 -1.46
CA LYS A 92 3.63 9.27 -1.20
C LYS A 92 4.68 9.53 -0.12
N LEU A 93 4.87 8.59 0.80
CA LEU A 93 5.88 8.67 1.86
C LEU A 93 7.28 8.27 1.38
N VAL A 94 7.38 7.60 0.23
CA VAL A 94 8.67 7.25 -0.36
C VAL A 94 9.36 8.51 -0.89
N LYS A 95 10.48 8.87 -0.24
CA LYS A 95 11.40 9.89 -0.71
C LYS A 95 12.16 9.39 -1.94
N GLU A 96 12.47 10.31 -2.84
CA GLU A 96 13.33 10.08 -4.01
C GLU A 96 14.73 9.61 -3.60
#